data_AF-A0A2W6F123-F1
#
_entry.id   AF-A0A2W6F123-F1
#
_cell.length_a   1.000
_cell.length_b   1.000
_cell.length_c   1.000
_cell.angle_alpha   90.00
_cell.angle_beta   90.00
_cell.angle_gamma   90.00
#
_symmetry.space_group_name_H-M   'P 1'
#
loop_
_entity.id
_entity.type
_entity.pdbx_description
1 polymer ?
#
loop_
_entity_poly.entity_id
_entity_poly.type
_entity_poly.pdbx_seq_one_letter_code
_entity_poly.pdbx_strand_id
1 'polypeptide(L)'
;IRDELNTWADRVKKRDPLPDQLVFVTNVPLTPVPGSGGHDRIRQSIDNYVATLRDDSRDTDDGTQRKAKLARITAIKHIRFWDGTKVTTLLNLRDGVRRAFPGFLTAGDVLADLSQISDYAPPDQFGTVLQADARTTLMGGEGRIYFDEAADISGRGVPIHDVAIDLPVTTLRGTTMQQRQALDYILSRGEHVLKPTVSIVGKPRHLVLVGAPGNGKTTISKLLAQAYRASLLRDATDLSDQHIEAIDGMAAALRRLGRDGLPLNRRWALRVDLARHAQEFATDDRSLLRYIAQRISERSDLGDVKVSWLRSWMRSWPCLFVLDGLDEVTEPAVRRRVLDRVRQLVNDAEGDDCDLLVVLTTRPTGYFEDLDPTLFERTDLGPLRVDQALQYGELTTRVRLNNDIERIQTVTNRLRQAEATNRSATFCRPRCRC
;
A
#
# COMPACT_ATOMS: atom_id res chain seq x y z
N ILE A 1 -25.41 3.79 13.61
CA ILE A 1 -26.52 2.79 13.59
C ILE A 1 -27.84 3.44 13.21
N ARG A 2 -28.34 4.40 13.99
CA ARG A 2 -29.62 5.09 13.68
C ARG A 2 -29.65 5.71 12.27
N ASP A 3 -28.59 6.40 11.86
CA ASP A 3 -28.51 7.01 10.51
C ASP A 3 -28.54 5.97 9.39
N GLU A 4 -27.93 4.81 9.63
CA GLU A 4 -27.91 3.69 8.69
C GLU A 4 -29.28 3.01 8.59
N LEU A 5 -29.96 2.83 9.73
CA LEU A 5 -31.35 2.35 9.77
C LEU A 5 -32.29 3.34 9.06
N ASN A 6 -32.17 4.64 9.31
CA ASN A 6 -32.90 5.67 8.57
C ASN A 6 -32.68 5.55 7.06
N THR A 7 -31.44 5.31 6.63
CA THR A 7 -31.11 5.15 5.21
C THR A 7 -31.75 3.90 4.59
N TRP A 8 -31.85 2.79 5.34
CA TRP A 8 -32.60 1.59 4.89
C TRP A 8 -34.12 1.78 4.90
N ALA A 9 -34.63 2.60 5.82
CA ALA A 9 -36.04 2.95 5.92
C ALA A 9 -36.50 3.86 4.76
N ASP A 10 -35.61 4.68 4.21
CA ASP A 10 -35.91 5.60 3.11
C ASP A 10 -35.84 4.92 1.73
N ARG A 11 -36.91 5.02 0.93
CA ARG A 11 -36.96 4.47 -0.45
C ARG A 11 -36.02 5.15 -1.45
N VAL A 12 -35.55 6.36 -1.15
CA VAL A 12 -34.94 7.26 -2.15
C VAL A 12 -33.47 6.92 -2.45
N LYS A 13 -32.82 6.06 -1.66
CA LYS A 13 -31.36 5.87 -1.71
C LYS A 13 -30.92 4.47 -2.15
N LYS A 14 -31.17 4.03 -3.40
CA LYS A 14 -30.54 2.83 -4.02
C LYS A 14 -30.51 1.52 -3.17
N ARG A 15 -31.39 1.36 -2.18
CA ARG A 15 -31.34 0.30 -1.14
C ARG A 15 -32.43 -0.75 -1.36
N ASP A 16 -32.65 -1.10 -2.62
CA ASP A 16 -33.53 -2.18 -3.04
C ASP A 16 -32.72 -3.21 -3.85
N PRO A 17 -32.99 -4.52 -3.68
CA PRO A 17 -33.96 -5.09 -2.74
C PRO A 17 -33.52 -4.98 -1.26
N LEU A 18 -34.49 -5.05 -0.35
CA LEU A 18 -34.21 -5.10 1.09
C LEU A 18 -33.53 -6.44 1.45
N PRO A 19 -32.50 -6.43 2.31
CA PRO A 19 -31.87 -7.66 2.77
C PRO A 19 -32.71 -8.34 3.84
N ASP A 20 -32.71 -9.67 3.83
CA ASP A 20 -33.29 -10.48 4.91
C ASP A 20 -32.54 -10.31 6.24
N GLN A 21 -31.23 -10.04 6.18
CA GLN A 21 -30.39 -9.83 7.36
C GLN A 21 -29.53 -8.58 7.22
N LEU A 22 -29.50 -7.78 8.28
CA LEU A 22 -28.60 -6.64 8.44
C LEU A 22 -27.62 -6.92 9.56
N VAL A 23 -26.32 -6.93 9.26
CA VAL A 23 -25.27 -7.17 10.27
C VAL A 23 -24.43 -5.91 10.41
N PHE A 24 -24.36 -5.39 11.62
CA PHE A 24 -23.43 -4.32 11.99
C PHE A 24 -22.19 -4.93 12.62
N VAL A 25 -21.02 -4.60 12.10
CA VAL A 25 -19.74 -5.12 12.57
C VAL A 25 -18.92 -3.95 13.11
N THR A 26 -18.31 -4.13 14.29
CA THR A 26 -17.38 -3.17 14.89
C THR A 26 -16.20 -3.92 15.51
N ASN A 27 -15.02 -3.31 15.49
CA ASN A 27 -13.83 -3.80 16.20
C ASN A 27 -13.84 -3.43 17.70
N VAL A 28 -14.80 -2.63 18.16
CA VAL A 28 -14.94 -2.24 19.56
C VAL A 28 -15.55 -3.39 20.37
N PRO A 29 -14.93 -3.84 21.47
CA PRO A 29 -15.54 -4.80 22.38
C PRO A 29 -16.76 -4.19 23.07
N LEU A 30 -17.89 -4.91 23.08
CA LEU A 30 -19.08 -4.46 23.80
C LEU A 30 -19.24 -5.26 25.10
N THR A 31 -19.57 -4.57 26.19
CA THR A 31 -19.74 -5.23 27.49
C THR A 31 -20.98 -6.12 27.49
N PRO A 32 -20.89 -7.38 27.97
CA PRO A 32 -22.00 -8.32 27.98
C PRO A 32 -22.90 -8.20 29.23
N VAL A 33 -22.83 -7.09 29.97
CA VAL A 33 -23.58 -6.90 31.22
C VAL A 33 -25.08 -6.82 30.92
N PRO A 34 -25.93 -7.70 31.47
CA PRO A 34 -27.37 -7.63 31.26
C PRO A 34 -27.96 -6.29 31.71
N GLY A 35 -28.89 -5.73 30.93
CA GLY A 35 -29.64 -4.51 31.19
C GLY A 35 -28.87 -3.19 30.99
N SER A 36 -27.54 -3.20 31.00
CA SER A 36 -26.74 -1.96 30.95
C SER A 36 -25.53 -2.01 30.01
N GLY A 37 -25.14 -3.22 29.56
CA GLY A 37 -23.99 -3.45 28.70
C GLY A 37 -24.18 -2.93 27.28
N GLY A 38 -23.07 -2.85 26.54
CA GLY A 38 -23.04 -2.29 25.19
C GLY A 38 -24.01 -2.98 24.22
N HIS A 39 -24.17 -4.30 24.32
CA HIS A 39 -25.13 -5.06 23.50
C HIS A 39 -26.58 -4.66 23.77
N ASP A 40 -26.95 -4.52 25.04
CA ASP A 40 -28.32 -4.18 25.43
C ASP A 40 -28.66 -2.72 25.12
N ARG A 41 -27.70 -1.80 25.29
CA ARG A 41 -27.86 -0.39 24.86
C ARG A 41 -28.12 -0.27 23.36
N ILE A 42 -27.41 -1.05 22.54
CA ILE A 42 -27.65 -1.05 21.09
C ILE A 42 -29.03 -1.61 20.77
N ARG A 43 -29.43 -2.72 21.39
CA ARG A 43 -30.77 -3.31 21.19
C ARG A 43 -31.86 -2.31 21.58
N GLN A 44 -31.74 -1.70 22.76
CA GLN A 44 -32.65 -0.66 23.23
C GLN A 44 -32.70 0.54 22.27
N SER A 45 -31.56 0.96 21.71
CA SER A 45 -31.53 2.05 20.73
C SER A 45 -32.31 1.72 19.44
N ILE A 46 -32.30 0.47 19.00
CA ILE A 46 -33.07 0.00 17.83
C ILE A 46 -34.54 -0.12 18.17
N ASP A 47 -34.87 -0.68 19.33
CA ASP A 47 -36.25 -0.80 19.80
C ASP A 47 -36.89 0.59 19.95
N ASN A 48 -36.16 1.55 20.52
CA ASN A 48 -36.58 2.94 20.61
C ASN A 48 -36.76 3.56 19.22
N TYR A 49 -35.87 3.27 18.27
CA TYR A 49 -36.02 3.75 16.89
C TYR A 49 -37.29 3.19 16.23
N VAL A 50 -37.55 1.88 16.35
CA VAL A 50 -38.77 1.27 15.81
C VAL A 50 -40.02 1.80 16.53
N ALA A 51 -39.96 2.03 17.84
CA ALA A 51 -41.04 2.63 18.61
C ALA A 51 -41.37 4.04 18.12
N THR A 52 -40.35 4.87 17.81
CA THR A 52 -40.58 6.20 17.22
C THR A 52 -41.22 6.15 15.83
N LEU A 53 -41.04 5.07 15.07
CA LEU A 53 -41.74 4.86 13.80
C LEU A 53 -43.16 4.32 13.98
N ARG A 54 -43.47 3.70 15.12
CA ARG A 54 -44.82 3.22 15.45
C ARG A 54 -45.70 4.33 16.01
N ASP A 55 -45.11 5.27 16.73
CA ASP A 55 -45.78 6.44 17.30
C ASP A 55 -46.34 7.36 16.20
N ASP A 56 -47.65 7.55 16.17
CA ASP A 56 -48.39 8.40 15.23
C ASP A 56 -48.73 9.79 15.81
N SER A 57 -48.41 10.04 17.09
CA SER A 57 -48.79 11.27 17.80
C SER A 57 -48.19 12.55 17.21
N ARG A 58 -47.18 12.43 16.35
CA ARG A 58 -46.46 13.54 15.72
C ARG A 58 -46.73 13.65 14.22
N ASP A 59 -47.63 12.83 13.67
CA ASP A 59 -47.98 12.90 12.25
C ASP A 59 -48.84 14.15 12.00
N THR A 60 -48.37 15.04 11.13
CA THR A 60 -49.13 16.22 10.67
C THR A 60 -50.02 15.92 9.46
N ASP A 61 -49.89 14.72 8.88
CA ASP A 61 -50.60 14.19 7.72
C ASP A 61 -51.10 12.74 7.99
N ASP A 62 -51.42 11.96 6.96
CA ASP A 62 -51.90 10.56 7.09
C ASP A 62 -50.81 9.56 7.56
N GLY A 63 -49.60 10.05 7.83
CA GLY A 63 -48.47 9.25 8.29
C GLY A 63 -47.91 8.32 7.21
N THR A 64 -48.24 8.53 5.94
CA THR A 64 -47.84 7.63 4.83
C THR A 64 -46.34 7.39 4.79
N GLN A 65 -45.53 8.45 4.98
CA GLN A 65 -44.07 8.32 4.98
C GLN A 65 -43.56 7.48 6.15
N ARG A 66 -44.07 7.71 7.37
CA ARG A 66 -43.70 6.96 8.57
C ARG A 66 -44.10 5.49 8.44
N LYS A 67 -45.33 5.21 8.00
CA LYS A 67 -45.83 3.85 7.75
C LYS A 67 -44.97 3.12 6.72
N ALA A 68 -44.55 3.79 5.64
CA ALA A 68 -43.64 3.23 4.66
C ALA A 68 -42.25 2.91 5.24
N LYS A 69 -41.67 3.80 6.06
CA LYS A 69 -40.41 3.56 6.77
C LYS A 69 -40.51 2.38 7.73
N LEU A 70 -41.57 2.33 8.53
CA LEU A 70 -41.84 1.24 9.46
C LEU A 70 -41.92 -0.10 8.73
N ALA A 71 -42.73 -0.16 7.65
CA ALA A 71 -42.89 -1.37 6.86
C ALA A 71 -41.56 -1.92 6.33
N ARG A 72 -40.68 -1.03 5.82
CA ARG A 72 -39.34 -1.43 5.33
C ARG A 72 -38.45 -1.96 6.43
N ILE A 73 -38.38 -1.29 7.59
CA ILE A 73 -37.56 -1.75 8.71
C ILE A 73 -38.09 -3.06 9.29
N THR A 74 -39.41 -3.23 9.39
CA THR A 74 -40.02 -4.49 9.85
C THR A 74 -39.86 -5.64 8.87
N ALA A 75 -39.58 -5.37 7.59
CA ALA A 75 -39.31 -6.41 6.59
C ALA A 75 -37.91 -7.03 6.75
N ILE A 76 -36.96 -6.36 7.42
CA ILE A 76 -35.64 -6.93 7.73
C ILE A 76 -35.81 -7.93 8.87
N LYS A 77 -35.70 -9.24 8.57
CA LYS A 77 -35.98 -10.32 9.54
C LYS A 77 -35.02 -10.32 10.73
N HIS A 78 -33.75 -10.04 10.48
CA HIS A 78 -32.72 -10.09 11.52
C HIS A 78 -31.77 -8.90 11.45
N ILE A 79 -31.67 -8.16 12.55
CA ILE A 79 -30.63 -7.15 12.77
C ILE A 79 -29.66 -7.72 13.81
N ARG A 80 -28.43 -8.02 13.40
CA ARG A 80 -27.39 -8.61 14.25
C ARG A 80 -26.23 -7.63 14.46
N PHE A 81 -25.56 -7.79 15.59
CA PHE A 81 -24.35 -7.03 15.94
C PHE A 81 -23.20 -7.98 16.22
N TRP A 82 -22.07 -7.73 15.57
CA TRP A 82 -20.81 -8.41 15.82
C TRP A 82 -19.85 -7.36 16.37
N ASP A 83 -19.48 -7.53 17.63
CA ASP A 83 -18.49 -6.70 18.31
C ASP A 83 -17.09 -7.28 18.17
N GLY A 84 -16.10 -6.55 18.68
CA GLY A 84 -14.70 -6.98 18.62
C GLY A 84 -14.49 -8.37 19.22
N THR A 85 -15.13 -8.66 20.37
CA THR A 85 -15.02 -9.97 21.03
C THR A 85 -15.58 -11.10 20.15
N LYS A 86 -16.75 -10.91 19.55
CA LYS A 86 -17.34 -11.92 18.67
C LYS A 86 -16.52 -12.13 17.41
N VAL A 87 -16.03 -11.06 16.78
CA VAL A 87 -15.17 -11.15 15.60
C VAL A 87 -13.89 -11.92 15.94
N THR A 88 -13.20 -11.56 17.02
CA THR A 88 -11.99 -12.25 17.49
C THR A 88 -12.27 -13.72 17.81
N THR A 89 -13.37 -14.03 18.47
CA THR A 89 -13.77 -15.41 18.80
C THR A 89 -14.00 -16.23 17.53
N LEU A 90 -14.72 -15.66 16.54
CA LEU A 90 -14.95 -16.34 15.26
C LEU A 90 -13.65 -16.59 14.50
N LEU A 91 -12.73 -15.62 14.50
CA LEU A 91 -11.41 -15.77 13.87
C LEU A 91 -10.53 -16.81 14.59
N ASN A 92 -10.62 -16.91 15.92
CA ASN A 92 -9.90 -17.92 16.69
C ASN A 92 -10.45 -19.33 16.48
N LEU A 93 -11.78 -19.47 16.36
CA LEU A 93 -12.43 -20.75 16.10
C LEU A 93 -12.27 -21.22 14.65
N ARG A 94 -12.00 -20.30 13.72
CA ARG A 94 -11.91 -20.54 12.27
C ARG A 94 -10.56 -20.06 11.76
N ASP A 95 -9.51 -20.75 12.17
CA ASP A 95 -8.12 -20.49 11.78
C ASP A 95 -7.93 -20.38 10.25
N GLY A 96 -8.65 -21.16 9.45
CA GLY A 96 -8.62 -21.08 7.98
C GLY A 96 -9.02 -19.70 7.44
N VAL A 97 -9.98 -19.01 8.08
CA VAL A 97 -10.35 -17.63 7.70
C VAL A 97 -9.23 -16.67 8.06
N ARG A 98 -8.66 -16.81 9.27
CA ARG A 98 -7.53 -15.99 9.73
C ARG A 98 -6.32 -16.15 8.79
N ARG A 99 -6.00 -17.39 8.41
CA ARG A 99 -4.90 -17.75 7.51
C ARG A 99 -5.15 -17.35 6.05
N ALA A 100 -6.40 -17.13 5.65
CA ALA A 100 -6.70 -16.60 4.32
C ALA A 100 -6.20 -15.16 4.13
N PHE A 101 -6.03 -14.41 5.23
CA PHE A 101 -5.64 -13.00 5.27
C PHE A 101 -4.38 -12.74 6.13
N PRO A 102 -3.24 -13.38 5.82
CA PRO A 102 -2.10 -13.40 6.74
C PRO A 102 -1.36 -12.06 6.84
N GLY A 103 -1.49 -11.17 5.85
CA GLY A 103 -0.88 -9.84 5.90
C GLY A 103 -1.41 -8.94 7.04
N PHE A 104 -2.58 -9.22 7.61
CA PHE A 104 -3.11 -8.46 8.75
C PHE A 104 -2.71 -9.04 10.12
N LEU A 105 -2.08 -10.21 10.13
CA LEU A 105 -1.58 -10.86 11.35
C LEU A 105 -0.16 -10.36 11.66
N THR A 106 0.23 -10.35 12.94
CA THR A 106 1.56 -9.85 13.34
C THR A 106 2.66 -10.72 12.76
N ALA A 107 3.82 -10.12 12.46
CA ALA A 107 4.94 -10.84 11.86
C ALA A 107 5.42 -11.99 12.76
N GLY A 108 5.46 -11.77 14.08
CA GLY A 108 5.82 -12.80 15.06
C GLY A 108 4.86 -13.99 15.06
N ASP A 109 3.54 -13.75 15.00
CA ASP A 109 2.53 -14.82 14.99
C ASP A 109 2.59 -15.65 13.70
N VAL A 110 2.90 -15.02 12.56
CA VAL A 110 2.82 -15.70 11.27
C VAL A 110 4.12 -16.39 10.91
N LEU A 111 5.27 -15.87 11.28
CA LEU A 111 6.56 -16.50 10.96
C LEU A 111 6.79 -17.74 11.85
N ALA A 112 6.31 -17.72 13.09
CA ALA A 112 6.22 -18.91 13.93
C ALA A 112 5.28 -19.97 13.31
N ASP A 113 4.13 -19.57 12.77
CA ASP A 113 3.15 -20.49 12.15
C ASP A 113 3.54 -20.96 10.73
N LEU A 114 4.25 -20.15 9.94
CA LEU A 114 4.72 -20.51 8.59
C LEU A 114 5.79 -21.61 8.63
N SER A 115 6.48 -21.75 9.77
CA SER A 115 7.31 -22.91 10.08
C SER A 115 6.52 -24.20 10.30
N GLN A 116 5.21 -24.21 10.09
CA GLN A 116 4.41 -25.45 10.12
C GLN A 116 3.80 -25.79 8.76
N ILE A 117 3.93 -24.91 7.75
CA ILE A 117 3.16 -24.99 6.49
C ILE A 117 4.02 -25.44 5.29
N SER A 118 5.35 -25.50 5.45
CA SER A 118 6.25 -25.88 4.35
C SER A 118 6.61 -27.37 4.41
N ASP A 119 5.95 -28.20 3.60
CA ASP A 119 6.32 -29.62 3.42
C ASP A 119 7.70 -29.83 2.72
N TYR A 120 8.31 -28.76 2.18
CA TYR A 120 9.46 -28.84 1.25
C TYR A 120 10.67 -27.95 1.61
N ALA A 121 10.69 -27.38 2.81
CA ALA A 121 11.84 -26.66 3.39
C ALA A 121 11.93 -27.05 4.86
N PRO A 122 13.12 -27.03 5.50
CA PRO A 122 13.20 -26.93 6.95
C PRO A 122 12.34 -25.72 7.35
N PRO A 123 11.15 -25.94 7.92
CA PRO A 123 10.13 -24.90 7.97
C PRO A 123 10.56 -23.69 8.81
N ASP A 124 11.48 -23.92 9.73
CA ASP A 124 12.11 -22.98 10.65
C ASP A 124 13.09 -21.99 9.98
N GLN A 125 13.61 -22.29 8.79
CA GLN A 125 14.70 -21.51 8.20
C GLN A 125 14.26 -20.51 7.13
N PHE A 126 13.26 -20.85 6.30
CA PHE A 126 12.94 -20.02 5.13
C PHE A 126 12.30 -18.67 5.49
N GLY A 127 11.36 -18.65 6.45
CA GLY A 127 10.83 -17.38 6.98
C GLY A 127 11.91 -16.51 7.63
N THR A 128 12.87 -17.15 8.30
CA THR A 128 14.04 -16.49 8.91
C THR A 128 14.96 -15.86 7.85
N VAL A 129 15.20 -16.56 6.73
CA VAL A 129 15.96 -16.02 5.58
C VAL A 129 15.31 -14.75 5.04
N LEU A 130 13.98 -14.75 4.83
CA LEU A 130 13.29 -13.59 4.28
C LEU A 130 13.24 -12.40 5.27
N GLN A 131 13.15 -12.67 6.57
CA GLN A 131 13.28 -11.63 7.59
C GLN A 131 14.68 -11.05 7.66
N ALA A 132 15.72 -11.89 7.60
CA ALA A 132 17.10 -11.45 7.51
C ALA A 132 17.32 -10.59 6.26
N ASP A 133 16.81 -11.01 5.10
CA ASP A 133 16.84 -10.21 3.87
C ASP A 133 16.11 -8.87 4.02
N ALA A 134 14.94 -8.85 4.64
CA ALA A 134 14.19 -7.62 4.92
C ALA A 134 14.98 -6.66 5.83
N ARG A 135 15.64 -7.17 6.88
CA ARG A 135 16.51 -6.37 7.77
C ARG A 135 17.70 -5.79 7.02
N THR A 136 18.43 -6.64 6.28
CA THR A 136 19.59 -6.22 5.48
C THR A 136 19.20 -5.18 4.44
N THR A 137 18.07 -5.35 3.75
CA THR A 137 17.62 -4.42 2.70
C THR A 137 16.94 -3.17 3.26
N LEU A 138 16.43 -3.20 4.49
CA LEU A 138 15.98 -2.00 5.22
C LEU A 138 17.15 -1.06 5.51
N MET A 139 18.28 -1.62 5.97
CA MET A 139 19.48 -0.86 6.33
C MET A 139 20.41 -0.58 5.14
N GLY A 140 20.28 -1.35 4.06
CA GLY A 140 21.14 -1.27 2.89
C GLY A 140 20.93 -0.01 2.03
N GLY A 141 21.66 0.07 0.91
CA GLY A 141 21.65 1.25 0.03
C GLY A 141 20.29 1.61 -0.57
N GLU A 142 19.31 0.70 -0.56
CA GLU A 142 17.93 0.99 -0.98
C GLU A 142 17.17 1.86 0.04
N GLY A 143 17.55 1.82 1.32
CA GLY A 143 17.02 2.67 2.37
C GLY A 143 17.60 4.09 2.35
N ARG A 144 18.55 4.36 1.44
CA ARG A 144 19.32 5.61 1.42
C ARG A 144 19.26 6.31 0.06
N ILE A 145 19.38 7.63 0.11
CA ILE A 145 19.61 8.52 -1.04
C ILE A 145 21.01 9.10 -0.91
N TYR A 146 21.75 9.04 -2.01
CA TYR A 146 23.07 9.64 -2.14
C TYR A 146 22.95 10.90 -3.00
N PHE A 147 23.58 11.97 -2.57
CA PHE A 147 23.60 13.23 -3.31
C PHE A 147 24.97 13.37 -3.97
N ASP A 148 25.02 13.26 -5.29
CA ASP A 148 26.25 13.48 -6.06
C ASP A 148 26.53 14.98 -6.15
N GLU A 149 27.33 15.54 -5.22
CA GLU A 149 28.23 16.71 -5.42
C GLU A 149 28.94 17.15 -4.12
N ALA A 150 30.28 17.13 -4.17
CA ALA A 150 31.37 17.89 -3.50
C ALA A 150 31.28 18.50 -2.08
N ALA A 151 30.16 18.40 -1.34
CA ALA A 151 30.01 19.03 -0.02
C ALA A 151 29.50 18.06 1.08
N ASP A 152 29.44 16.76 0.81
CA ASP A 152 29.20 15.76 1.85
C ASP A 152 30.53 15.32 2.46
N ILE A 153 30.86 15.89 3.61
CA ILE A 153 32.08 15.61 4.39
C ILE A 153 32.03 14.17 4.98
N SER A 154 30.86 13.51 4.95
CA SER A 154 30.65 12.23 5.62
C SER A 154 30.52 11.01 4.70
N GLY A 155 30.19 11.19 3.41
CA GLY A 155 29.90 10.10 2.46
C GLY A 155 28.76 9.17 2.91
N ARG A 156 28.02 9.54 3.96
CA ARG A 156 26.93 8.75 4.54
C ARG A 156 25.65 9.17 3.84
N GLY A 157 25.11 8.30 2.99
CA GLY A 157 23.81 8.53 2.34
C GLY A 157 22.71 8.87 3.36
N VAL A 158 21.67 9.58 2.93
CA VAL A 158 20.58 10.05 3.80
C VAL A 158 19.45 9.01 3.83
N PRO A 159 18.86 8.68 5.00
CA PRO A 159 17.67 7.84 5.04
C PRO A 159 16.55 8.39 4.15
N ILE A 160 15.97 7.54 3.30
CA ILE A 160 14.98 7.98 2.31
C ILE A 160 13.73 8.62 2.94
N HIS A 161 13.37 8.18 4.16
CA HIS A 161 12.22 8.70 4.88
C HIS A 161 12.39 10.16 5.35
N ASP A 162 13.63 10.66 5.45
CA ASP A 162 13.90 12.04 5.86
C ASP A 162 13.59 13.06 4.76
N VAL A 163 13.71 12.65 3.49
CA VAL A 163 13.48 13.50 2.32
C VAL A 163 12.27 13.07 1.49
N ALA A 164 11.47 12.14 2.01
CA ALA A 164 10.29 11.62 1.34
C ALA A 164 9.23 12.71 1.12
N ILE A 165 8.82 12.86 -0.14
CA ILE A 165 7.64 13.60 -0.59
C ILE A 165 6.74 12.69 -1.43
N ASP A 166 5.44 12.98 -1.43
CA ASP A 166 4.50 12.28 -2.30
C ASP A 166 4.34 13.03 -3.62
N LEU A 167 4.36 12.29 -4.73
CA LEU A 167 4.34 12.85 -6.08
C LEU A 167 2.92 12.83 -6.64
N PRO A 168 2.50 13.89 -7.34
CA PRO A 168 1.17 13.92 -7.93
C PRO A 168 1.07 12.88 -9.05
N VAL A 169 -0.07 12.20 -9.12
CA VAL A 169 -0.41 11.26 -10.18
C VAL A 169 -1.79 11.54 -10.75
N THR A 170 -1.93 11.26 -12.04
CA THR A 170 -3.21 11.25 -12.72
C THR A 170 -3.68 9.81 -12.87
N THR A 171 -4.88 9.54 -12.35
CA THR A 171 -5.53 8.22 -12.38
C THR A 171 -6.86 8.32 -13.12
N LEU A 172 -7.25 7.24 -13.79
CA LEU A 172 -8.55 7.11 -14.43
C LEU A 172 -9.53 6.43 -13.49
N ARG A 173 -10.65 7.08 -13.18
CA ARG A 173 -11.77 6.46 -12.45
C ARG A 173 -13.02 6.48 -13.33
N GLY A 174 -13.29 5.35 -13.99
CA GLY A 174 -14.31 5.29 -15.03
C GLY A 174 -13.88 6.16 -16.22
N THR A 175 -14.60 7.24 -16.49
CA THR A 175 -14.28 8.20 -17.56
C THR A 175 -13.61 9.49 -17.06
N THR A 176 -13.47 9.67 -15.75
CA THR A 176 -12.99 10.92 -15.16
C THR A 176 -11.54 10.81 -14.71
N MET A 177 -10.72 11.79 -15.10
CA MET A 177 -9.36 11.95 -14.60
C MET A 177 -9.38 12.50 -13.16
N GLN A 178 -8.66 11.85 -12.27
CA GLN A 178 -8.54 12.25 -10.87
C GLN A 178 -7.07 12.45 -10.49
N GLN A 179 -6.77 13.63 -9.95
CA GLN A 179 -5.47 13.91 -9.34
C GLN A 179 -5.41 13.24 -7.96
N ARG A 180 -4.36 12.47 -7.74
CA ARG A 180 -4.05 11.79 -6.48
C ARG A 180 -2.57 11.95 -6.18
N GLN A 181 -2.13 11.40 -5.06
CA GLN A 181 -0.71 11.31 -4.72
C GLN A 181 -0.26 9.84 -4.91
N ALA A 182 0.96 9.65 -5.42
CA ALA A 182 1.44 8.36 -5.92
C ALA A 182 1.56 7.31 -4.81
N LEU A 183 2.24 7.66 -3.72
CA LEU A 183 2.38 6.77 -2.56
C LEU A 183 1.02 6.51 -1.96
N ASP A 184 0.18 7.54 -1.80
CA ASP A 184 -1.17 7.34 -1.29
C ASP A 184 -1.96 6.33 -2.13
N TYR A 185 -1.92 6.50 -3.44
CA TYR A 185 -2.64 5.65 -4.38
C TYR A 185 -2.15 4.20 -4.34
N ILE A 186 -0.83 4.00 -4.41
CA ILE A 186 -0.20 2.68 -4.44
C ILE A 186 -0.35 1.96 -3.10
N LEU A 187 -0.12 2.65 -1.98
CA LEU A 187 -0.27 2.05 -0.64
C LEU A 187 -1.74 1.69 -0.38
N SER A 188 -2.69 2.55 -0.77
CA SER A 188 -4.11 2.25 -0.64
C SER A 188 -4.53 1.05 -1.50
N ARG A 189 -3.93 0.87 -2.69
CA ARG A 189 -4.10 -0.38 -3.48
C ARG A 189 -3.56 -1.58 -2.70
N GLY A 190 -2.37 -1.47 -2.11
CA GLY A 190 -1.74 -2.54 -1.37
C GLY A 190 -2.38 -2.88 -0.02
N GLU A 191 -3.22 -2.01 0.55
CA GLU A 191 -4.06 -2.34 1.73
C GLU A 191 -5.14 -3.38 1.42
N HIS A 192 -5.52 -3.53 0.15
CA HIS A 192 -6.50 -4.53 -0.25
C HIS A 192 -5.84 -5.90 -0.39
N VAL A 193 -6.62 -6.95 -0.18
CA VAL A 193 -6.22 -8.33 -0.52
C VAL A 193 -6.42 -8.51 -2.02
N LEU A 194 -5.36 -8.89 -2.73
CA LEU A 194 -5.37 -8.99 -4.20
C LEU A 194 -5.47 -10.43 -4.71
N LYS A 195 -5.64 -11.41 -3.80
CA LYS A 195 -5.91 -12.81 -4.17
C LYS A 195 -7.11 -12.92 -5.11
N PRO A 196 -6.95 -13.50 -6.31
CA PRO A 196 -8.03 -13.65 -7.28
C PRO A 196 -9.36 -14.16 -6.73
N THR A 197 -9.36 -15.15 -5.84
CA THR A 197 -10.57 -15.80 -5.33
C THR A 197 -11.39 -14.95 -4.36
N VAL A 198 -10.77 -13.98 -3.68
CA VAL A 198 -11.41 -13.19 -2.60
C VAL A 198 -11.30 -11.67 -2.77
N SER A 199 -10.55 -11.19 -3.75
CA SER A 199 -10.32 -9.75 -3.93
C SER A 199 -11.58 -9.01 -4.34
N ILE A 200 -11.84 -7.89 -3.65
CA ILE A 200 -12.87 -6.91 -4.04
C ILE A 200 -12.35 -5.89 -5.06
N VAL A 201 -11.05 -5.92 -5.35
CA VAL A 201 -10.42 -5.06 -6.36
C VAL A 201 -10.48 -5.78 -7.70
N GLY A 202 -11.28 -5.22 -8.61
CA GLY A 202 -11.35 -5.67 -9.99
C GLY A 202 -10.01 -5.51 -10.72
N LYS A 203 -9.83 -6.25 -11.81
CA LYS A 203 -8.69 -6.04 -12.71
C LYS A 203 -8.78 -4.67 -13.41
N PRO A 204 -7.65 -4.04 -13.78
CA PRO A 204 -6.27 -4.45 -13.49
C PRO A 204 -5.87 -4.22 -12.01
N ARG A 205 -5.09 -5.16 -11.45
CA ARG A 205 -4.66 -5.13 -10.03
C ARG A 205 -3.27 -4.53 -9.83
N HIS A 206 -2.40 -4.71 -10.81
CA HIS A 206 -1.03 -4.22 -10.79
C HIS A 206 -0.96 -2.80 -11.37
N LEU A 207 0.11 -2.08 -11.06
CA LEU A 207 0.25 -0.68 -11.43
C LEU A 207 1.50 -0.48 -12.29
N VAL A 208 1.41 0.37 -13.31
CA VAL A 208 2.56 0.94 -14.00
C VAL A 208 2.61 2.45 -13.79
N LEU A 209 3.69 2.89 -13.15
CA LEU A 209 3.98 4.28 -12.88
C LEU A 209 4.82 4.86 -14.03
N VAL A 210 4.19 5.76 -14.79
CA VAL A 210 4.78 6.36 -15.99
C VAL A 210 5.23 7.77 -15.65
N GLY A 211 6.48 8.13 -15.91
CA GLY A 211 6.98 9.48 -15.62
C GLY A 211 8.23 9.86 -16.39
N ALA A 212 8.43 11.17 -16.58
CA ALA A 212 9.60 11.71 -17.26
C ALA A 212 10.91 11.44 -16.49
N PRO A 213 12.09 11.60 -17.12
CA PRO A 213 13.37 11.53 -16.42
C PRO A 213 13.41 12.53 -15.26
N GLY A 214 13.97 12.13 -14.12
CA GLY A 214 14.06 13.00 -12.93
C GLY A 214 12.76 13.16 -12.13
N ASN A 215 11.62 12.62 -12.57
CA ASN A 215 10.34 12.69 -11.84
C ASN A 215 10.27 11.80 -10.58
N GLY A 216 11.40 11.35 -10.01
CA GLY A 216 11.40 10.61 -8.74
C GLY A 216 10.83 9.19 -8.77
N LYS A 217 10.72 8.52 -9.94
CA LYS A 217 10.26 7.13 -10.07
C LYS A 217 11.04 6.17 -9.16
N THR A 218 12.36 6.16 -9.26
CA THR A 218 13.25 5.34 -8.42
C THR A 218 13.13 5.68 -6.95
N THR A 219 12.91 6.95 -6.61
CA THR A 219 12.70 7.39 -5.23
C THR A 219 11.41 6.81 -4.66
N ILE A 220 10.30 6.88 -5.39
CA ILE A 220 9.05 6.21 -5.01
C ILE A 220 9.26 4.70 -4.89
N SER A 221 9.94 4.08 -5.86
CA SER A 221 10.19 2.64 -5.85
C SER A 221 10.90 2.18 -4.57
N LYS A 222 11.95 2.91 -4.18
CA LYS A 222 12.66 2.68 -2.92
C LYS A 222 11.75 2.92 -1.72
N LEU A 223 11.03 4.04 -1.69
CA LEU A 223 10.17 4.41 -0.55
C LEU A 223 9.04 3.39 -0.32
N LEU A 224 8.43 2.86 -1.39
CA LEU A 224 7.43 1.79 -1.31
C LEU A 224 8.02 0.51 -0.71
N ALA A 225 9.17 0.06 -1.22
CA ALA A 225 9.83 -1.13 -0.70
C ALA A 225 10.17 -0.96 0.79
N GLN A 226 10.68 0.20 1.18
CA GLN A 226 11.03 0.50 2.57
C GLN A 226 9.82 0.62 3.49
N ALA A 227 8.71 1.20 3.03
CA ALA A 227 7.46 1.28 3.79
C ALA A 227 6.94 -0.13 4.15
N TYR A 228 6.95 -1.06 3.20
CA TYR A 228 6.50 -2.43 3.44
C TYR A 228 7.52 -3.28 4.21
N ARG A 229 8.83 -3.08 4.02
CA ARG A 229 9.85 -3.71 4.87
C ARG A 229 9.72 -3.29 6.33
N ALA A 230 9.53 -2.00 6.58
CA ALA A 230 9.27 -1.48 7.91
C ALA A 230 7.97 -2.05 8.50
N SER A 231 6.89 -2.12 7.70
CA SER A 231 5.63 -2.76 8.11
C SER A 231 5.78 -4.24 8.45
N LEU A 232 6.56 -4.99 7.65
CA LEU A 232 6.83 -6.40 7.88
C LEU A 232 7.64 -6.62 9.17
N LEU A 233 8.58 -5.74 9.48
CA LEU A 233 9.50 -5.89 10.62
C LEU A 233 9.01 -5.27 11.92
N ARG A 234 7.98 -4.42 11.92
CA ARG A 234 7.58 -3.59 13.09
C ARG A 234 7.33 -4.35 14.41
N ASP A 235 6.99 -5.64 14.35
CA ASP A 235 6.72 -6.48 15.52
C ASP A 235 7.74 -7.62 15.67
N ALA A 236 8.86 -7.57 14.95
CA ALA A 236 9.93 -8.54 15.06
C ALA A 236 10.67 -8.36 16.40
N THR A 237 11.09 -9.46 17.01
CA THR A 237 11.76 -9.47 18.32
C THR A 237 13.27 -9.34 18.22
N ASP A 238 13.86 -9.55 17.04
CA ASP A 238 15.29 -9.59 16.78
C ASP A 238 15.78 -8.35 15.99
N LEU A 239 15.37 -7.18 16.46
CA LEU A 239 15.75 -5.88 15.89
C LEU A 239 16.83 -5.20 16.72
N SER A 240 17.75 -4.51 16.05
CA SER A 240 18.68 -3.57 16.69
C SER A 240 18.09 -2.15 16.75
N ASP A 241 18.68 -1.27 17.57
CA ASP A 241 18.25 0.13 17.70
C ASP A 241 18.16 0.86 16.36
N GLN A 242 19.09 0.60 15.43
CA GLN A 242 19.09 1.20 14.10
C GLN A 242 17.92 0.72 13.24
N HIS A 243 17.48 -0.54 13.39
CA HIS A 243 16.30 -1.03 12.70
C HIS A 243 15.05 -0.36 13.24
N ILE A 244 14.94 -0.21 14.56
CA ILE A 244 13.83 0.47 15.23
C ILE A 244 13.75 1.93 14.75
N GLU A 245 14.88 2.64 14.74
CA GLU A 245 14.96 4.02 14.24
C GLU A 245 14.50 4.13 12.78
N ALA A 246 14.93 3.22 11.90
CA ALA A 246 14.50 3.22 10.50
C ALA A 246 13.00 2.94 10.33
N ILE A 247 12.43 2.05 11.14
CA ILE A 247 10.99 1.72 11.15
C ILE A 247 10.17 2.92 11.63
N ASP A 248 10.58 3.53 12.74
CA ASP A 248 9.91 4.69 13.34
C ASP A 248 10.01 5.92 12.44
N GLY A 249 11.19 6.16 11.85
CA GLY A 249 11.41 7.22 10.87
C GLY A 249 10.52 7.07 9.64
N MET A 250 10.37 5.84 9.14
CA MET A 250 9.43 5.54 8.05
C MET A 250 7.97 5.77 8.45
N ALA A 251 7.56 5.30 9.64
CA ALA A 251 6.21 5.52 10.15
C ALA A 251 5.89 7.02 10.30
N ALA A 252 6.85 7.80 10.82
CA ALA A 252 6.74 9.25 10.96
C ALA A 252 6.67 9.95 9.60
N ALA A 253 7.46 9.53 8.61
CA ALA A 253 7.42 10.06 7.26
C ALA A 253 6.06 9.82 6.59
N LEU A 254 5.49 8.61 6.70
CA LEU A 254 4.16 8.32 6.15
C LEU A 254 3.06 9.15 6.84
N ARG A 255 3.16 9.41 8.15
CA ARG A 255 2.25 10.34 8.85
C ARG A 255 2.38 11.77 8.35
N ARG A 256 3.61 12.25 8.13
CA ARG A 256 3.87 13.57 7.52
C ARG A 256 3.25 13.69 6.12
N LEU A 257 3.16 12.59 5.39
CA LEU A 257 2.52 12.51 4.08
C LEU A 257 0.99 12.29 4.13
N GLY A 258 0.39 12.35 5.32
CA GLY A 258 -1.07 12.28 5.51
C GLY A 258 -1.64 10.86 5.63
N ARG A 259 -0.81 9.86 5.92
CA ARG A 259 -1.28 8.49 6.27
C ARG A 259 -1.35 8.29 7.77
N ASP A 260 -2.00 7.22 8.22
CA ASP A 260 -2.09 6.89 9.65
C ASP A 260 -0.82 6.22 10.21
N GLY A 261 0.08 5.75 9.33
CA GLY A 261 1.34 5.10 9.69
C GLY A 261 1.83 4.14 8.60
N LEU A 262 2.55 3.10 9.04
CA LEU A 262 2.99 2.00 8.18
C LEU A 262 1.78 1.24 7.59
N PRO A 263 1.93 0.63 6.40
CA PRO A 263 0.89 -0.20 5.81
C PRO A 263 0.37 -1.28 6.77
N LEU A 264 -0.95 -1.50 6.79
CA LEU A 264 -1.57 -2.50 7.68
C LEU A 264 -1.55 -3.90 7.07
N ASN A 265 -1.82 -4.01 5.77
CA ASN A 265 -1.61 -5.25 5.03
C ASN A 265 -0.10 -5.45 4.81
N ARG A 266 0.54 -6.21 5.71
CA ARG A 266 1.97 -6.53 5.63
C ARG A 266 2.25 -7.36 4.38
N ARG A 267 3.03 -6.81 3.47
CA ARG A 267 3.49 -7.47 2.24
C ARG A 267 4.99 -7.69 2.33
N TRP A 268 5.44 -8.88 1.94
CA TRP A 268 6.85 -9.11 1.68
C TRP A 268 7.25 -8.31 0.43
N ALA A 269 8.11 -7.32 0.63
CA ALA A 269 8.43 -6.34 -0.40
C ALA A 269 9.84 -6.52 -0.95
N LEU A 270 9.94 -6.53 -2.27
CA LEU A 270 11.18 -6.56 -3.02
C LEU A 270 11.20 -5.46 -4.07
N ARG A 271 12.34 -4.80 -4.20
CA ARG A 271 12.64 -3.95 -5.35
C ARG A 271 13.59 -4.70 -6.29
N VAL A 272 13.28 -4.67 -7.58
CA VAL A 272 14.12 -5.22 -8.65
C VAL A 272 14.47 -4.08 -9.60
N ASP A 273 15.77 -3.84 -9.74
CA ASP A 273 16.30 -3.00 -10.80
C ASP A 273 16.27 -3.79 -12.13
N LEU A 274 15.40 -3.36 -13.05
CA LEU A 274 15.18 -4.07 -14.31
C LEU A 274 16.35 -3.90 -15.29
N ALA A 275 17.07 -2.78 -15.24
CA ALA A 275 18.26 -2.57 -16.06
C ALA A 275 19.38 -3.51 -15.62
N ARG A 276 19.61 -3.62 -14.31
CA ARG A 276 20.58 -4.57 -13.76
C ARG A 276 20.21 -6.02 -14.08
N HIS A 277 18.95 -6.40 -13.89
CA HIS A 277 18.47 -7.73 -14.28
C HIS A 277 18.68 -7.98 -15.79
N ALA A 278 18.36 -7.01 -16.63
CA ALA A 278 18.55 -7.10 -18.07
C ALA A 278 20.03 -7.26 -18.45
N GLN A 279 20.95 -6.56 -17.80
CA GLN A 279 22.39 -6.66 -18.07
C GLN A 279 22.96 -8.01 -17.66
N GLU A 280 22.61 -8.50 -16.47
CA GLU A 280 23.16 -9.74 -15.92
C GLU A 280 22.55 -11.01 -16.56
N PHE A 281 21.33 -10.91 -17.11
CA PHE A 281 20.54 -12.05 -17.63
C PHE A 281 19.95 -11.78 -19.02
N ALA A 282 20.68 -11.00 -19.85
CA ALA A 282 20.23 -10.58 -21.17
C ALA A 282 19.90 -11.75 -22.11
N THR A 283 20.72 -12.80 -22.06
CA THR A 283 20.72 -13.97 -22.96
C THR A 283 20.12 -15.22 -22.32
N ASP A 284 19.63 -15.11 -21.10
CA ASP A 284 19.31 -16.26 -20.26
C ASP A 284 17.81 -16.45 -20.12
N ASP A 285 17.26 -17.64 -20.38
CA ASP A 285 15.82 -17.94 -20.30
C ASP A 285 15.27 -18.07 -18.85
N ARG A 286 16.09 -17.79 -17.83
CA ARG A 286 15.68 -17.79 -16.42
C ARG A 286 14.53 -16.81 -16.16
N SER A 287 13.56 -17.26 -15.34
CA SER A 287 12.42 -16.44 -14.91
C SER A 287 12.82 -15.35 -13.91
N LEU A 288 12.00 -14.30 -13.81
CA LEU A 288 12.22 -13.20 -12.85
C LEU A 288 12.29 -13.70 -11.39
N LEU A 289 11.50 -14.73 -11.06
CA LEU A 289 11.52 -15.32 -9.71
C LEU A 289 12.85 -16.02 -9.40
N ARG A 290 13.52 -16.59 -10.41
CA ARG A 290 14.84 -17.18 -10.23
C ARG A 290 15.92 -16.13 -10.02
N TYR A 291 15.85 -15.01 -10.74
CA TYR A 291 16.71 -13.86 -10.47
C TYR A 291 16.55 -13.39 -9.01
N ILE A 292 15.31 -13.25 -8.55
CA ILE A 292 15.00 -12.88 -7.16
C ILE A 292 15.61 -13.88 -6.17
N ALA A 293 15.42 -15.19 -6.40
CA ALA A 293 15.97 -16.24 -5.55
C ALA A 293 17.50 -16.14 -5.43
N GLN A 294 18.19 -15.93 -6.56
CA GLN A 294 19.64 -15.77 -6.59
C GLN A 294 20.09 -14.53 -5.80
N ARG A 295 19.41 -13.39 -5.99
CA ARG A 295 19.74 -12.15 -5.26
C ARG A 295 19.56 -12.27 -3.76
N ILE A 296 18.55 -13.01 -3.29
CA ILE A 296 18.36 -13.26 -1.85
C ILE A 296 19.45 -14.20 -1.34
N SER A 297 19.78 -15.26 -2.10
CA SER A 297 20.84 -16.22 -1.75
C SER A 297 22.18 -15.53 -1.56
N GLU A 298 22.54 -14.61 -2.47
CA GLU A 298 23.79 -13.84 -2.39
C GLU A 298 23.89 -12.91 -1.16
N ARG A 299 22.77 -12.58 -0.51
CA ARG A 299 22.72 -11.79 0.73
C ARG A 299 22.50 -12.64 1.98
N SER A 300 22.28 -13.95 1.83
CA SER A 300 21.92 -14.83 2.92
C SER A 300 23.11 -15.68 3.36
N ASP A 301 23.44 -15.62 4.64
CA ASP A 301 24.41 -16.54 5.27
C ASP A 301 23.77 -17.90 5.64
N LEU A 302 22.47 -18.07 5.42
CA LEU A 302 21.68 -19.25 5.79
C LEU A 302 21.49 -20.23 4.62
N GLY A 303 22.13 -19.98 3.47
CA GLY A 303 22.15 -20.87 2.31
C GLY A 303 21.30 -20.42 1.13
N ASP A 304 21.30 -21.25 0.08
CA ASP A 304 20.68 -20.93 -1.20
C ASP A 304 19.14 -21.00 -1.16
N VAL A 305 18.49 -19.91 -1.56
CA VAL A 305 17.05 -19.83 -1.74
C VAL A 305 16.64 -20.47 -3.06
N LYS A 306 15.74 -21.46 -2.99
CA LYS A 306 15.16 -22.12 -4.16
C LYS A 306 13.90 -21.40 -4.66
N VAL A 307 13.67 -21.45 -5.98
CA VAL A 307 12.46 -20.90 -6.62
C VAL A 307 11.17 -21.53 -6.07
N SER A 308 11.19 -22.82 -5.76
CA SER A 308 10.04 -23.52 -5.16
C SER A 308 9.66 -22.95 -3.80
N TRP A 309 10.63 -22.53 -3.00
CA TRP A 309 10.38 -21.90 -1.70
C TRP A 309 9.74 -20.53 -1.86
N LEU A 310 10.22 -19.72 -2.81
CA LEU A 310 9.58 -18.44 -3.14
C LEU A 310 8.14 -18.63 -3.63
N ARG A 311 7.86 -19.64 -4.48
CA ARG A 311 6.50 -19.95 -4.91
C ARG A 311 5.61 -20.35 -3.73
N SER A 312 6.11 -21.21 -2.86
CA SER A 312 5.40 -21.62 -1.64
C SER A 312 5.09 -20.41 -0.75
N TRP A 313 6.04 -19.48 -0.62
CA TRP A 313 5.85 -18.24 0.12
C TRP A 313 4.80 -17.34 -0.49
N MET A 314 4.86 -17.09 -1.80
CA MET A 314 3.91 -16.21 -2.49
C MET A 314 2.46 -16.70 -2.39
N ARG A 315 2.24 -18.02 -2.31
CA ARG A 315 0.91 -18.62 -2.08
C ARG A 315 0.41 -18.35 -0.66
N SER A 316 1.33 -18.34 0.31
CA SER A 316 1.01 -18.23 1.73
C SER A 316 1.02 -16.80 2.26
N TRP A 317 1.79 -15.89 1.67
CA TRP A 317 2.03 -14.55 2.20
C TRP A 317 1.87 -13.46 1.13
N PRO A 318 1.25 -12.30 1.45
CA PRO A 318 1.12 -11.20 0.52
C PRO A 318 2.47 -10.63 0.09
N CYS A 319 2.58 -10.29 -1.20
CA CYS A 319 3.82 -9.83 -1.79
C CYS A 319 3.65 -8.48 -2.46
N LEU A 320 4.71 -7.66 -2.46
CA LEU A 320 4.86 -6.46 -3.27
C LEU A 320 6.16 -6.56 -4.05
N PHE A 321 6.09 -6.60 -5.37
CA PHE A 321 7.29 -6.47 -6.22
C PHE A 321 7.29 -5.11 -6.93
N VAL A 322 8.30 -4.31 -6.63
CA VAL A 322 8.55 -3.02 -7.26
C VAL A 322 9.61 -3.24 -8.34
N LEU A 323 9.19 -3.17 -9.60
CA LEU A 323 10.00 -3.42 -10.78
C LEU A 323 10.40 -2.09 -11.40
N ASP A 324 11.62 -1.65 -11.10
CA ASP A 324 12.06 -0.27 -11.31
C ASP A 324 12.95 -0.14 -12.56
N GLY A 325 12.71 0.90 -13.36
CA GLY A 325 13.60 1.31 -14.44
C GLY A 325 13.45 0.48 -15.73
N LEU A 326 12.23 0.15 -16.16
CA LEU A 326 12.05 -0.53 -17.46
C LEU A 326 12.60 0.30 -18.63
N ASP A 327 12.50 1.63 -18.53
CA ASP A 327 13.02 2.58 -19.52
C ASP A 327 14.55 2.61 -19.63
N GLU A 328 15.26 2.08 -18.63
CA GLU A 328 16.72 1.97 -18.62
C GLU A 328 17.21 0.71 -19.35
N VAL A 329 16.30 -0.21 -19.71
CA VAL A 329 16.59 -1.34 -20.60
C VAL A 329 16.59 -0.84 -22.05
N THR A 330 17.76 -0.46 -22.54
CA THR A 330 17.94 0.21 -23.85
C THR A 330 17.62 -0.71 -25.02
N GLU A 331 18.09 -1.96 -25.00
CA GLU A 331 17.93 -2.90 -26.11
C GLU A 331 16.48 -3.41 -26.24
N PRO A 332 15.80 -3.19 -27.38
CA PRO A 332 14.39 -3.57 -27.54
C PRO A 332 14.10 -5.07 -27.36
N ALA A 333 14.98 -5.95 -27.86
CA ALA A 333 14.78 -7.40 -27.74
C ALA A 333 14.90 -7.87 -26.27
N VAL A 334 15.89 -7.36 -25.54
CA VAL A 334 16.05 -7.63 -24.10
C VAL A 334 14.85 -7.07 -23.32
N ARG A 335 14.43 -5.84 -23.61
CA ARG A 335 13.27 -5.22 -22.96
C ARG A 335 12.00 -6.03 -23.16
N ARG A 336 11.75 -6.56 -24.36
CA ARG A 336 10.62 -7.45 -24.64
C ARG A 336 10.68 -8.72 -23.78
N ARG A 337 11.86 -9.36 -23.69
CA ARG A 337 12.07 -10.53 -22.81
C ARG A 337 11.80 -10.21 -21.34
N VAL A 338 12.22 -9.04 -20.86
CA VAL A 338 11.91 -8.58 -19.49
C VAL A 338 10.40 -8.47 -19.30
N LEU A 339 9.68 -7.81 -20.22
CA LEU A 339 8.22 -7.71 -20.17
C LEU A 339 7.54 -9.08 -20.19
N ASP A 340 7.99 -10.01 -21.03
CA ASP A 340 7.46 -11.37 -21.09
C ASP A 340 7.63 -12.09 -19.74
N ARG A 341 8.78 -11.94 -19.07
CA ARG A 341 9.02 -12.49 -17.72
C ARG A 341 8.14 -11.86 -16.65
N VAL A 342 7.87 -10.56 -16.76
CA VAL A 342 6.94 -9.86 -15.85
C VAL A 342 5.51 -10.37 -16.06
N ARG A 343 5.06 -10.52 -17.31
CA ARG A 343 3.74 -11.08 -17.62
C ARG A 343 3.63 -12.53 -17.14
N GLN A 344 4.65 -13.35 -17.37
CA GLN A 344 4.69 -14.72 -16.86
C GLN A 344 4.58 -14.77 -15.33
N LEU A 345 5.35 -13.94 -14.61
CA LEU A 345 5.28 -13.88 -13.15
C LEU A 345 3.86 -13.54 -12.66
N VAL A 346 3.23 -12.52 -13.26
CA VAL A 346 1.88 -12.09 -12.88
C VAL A 346 0.85 -13.18 -13.17
N ASN A 347 0.91 -13.79 -14.36
CA ASN A 347 -0.01 -14.86 -14.74
C ASN A 347 0.14 -16.11 -13.87
N ASP A 348 1.38 -16.53 -13.58
CA ASP A 348 1.67 -17.63 -12.66
C ASP A 348 1.11 -17.33 -11.26
N ALA A 349 1.31 -16.11 -10.75
CA ALA A 349 0.81 -15.68 -9.44
C ALA A 349 -0.73 -15.63 -9.39
N GLU A 350 -1.39 -15.19 -10.46
CA GLU A 350 -2.86 -15.23 -10.53
C GLU A 350 -3.39 -16.67 -10.61
N GLY A 351 -2.73 -17.55 -11.37
CA GLY A 351 -3.09 -18.96 -11.45
C GLY A 351 -2.92 -19.70 -10.12
N ASP A 352 -1.93 -19.30 -9.34
CA ASP A 352 -1.64 -19.82 -8.00
C ASP A 352 -2.43 -19.11 -6.88
N ASP A 353 -3.38 -18.23 -7.21
CA ASP A 353 -4.20 -17.45 -6.26
C ASP A 353 -3.38 -16.64 -5.23
N CYS A 354 -2.22 -16.13 -5.66
CA CYS A 354 -1.31 -15.37 -4.80
C CYS A 354 -1.81 -13.93 -4.56
N ASP A 355 -1.53 -13.40 -3.37
CA ASP A 355 -1.79 -11.98 -3.05
C ASP A 355 -0.60 -11.11 -3.51
N LEU A 356 -0.47 -10.90 -4.81
CA LEU A 356 0.65 -10.16 -5.39
C LEU A 356 0.21 -8.75 -5.84
N LEU A 357 0.94 -7.73 -5.37
CA LEU A 357 0.95 -6.41 -5.99
C LEU A 357 2.26 -6.23 -6.76
N VAL A 358 2.17 -5.76 -8.00
CA VAL A 358 3.34 -5.40 -8.82
C VAL A 358 3.23 -3.92 -9.15
N VAL A 359 4.33 -3.18 -8.95
CA VAL A 359 4.46 -1.77 -9.32
C VAL A 359 5.63 -1.67 -10.28
N LEU A 360 5.35 -1.44 -11.54
CA LEU A 360 6.35 -1.26 -12.59
C LEU A 360 6.62 0.24 -12.79
N THR A 361 7.87 0.66 -13.00
CA THR A 361 8.18 2.05 -13.38
C THR A 361 8.76 2.14 -14.79
N THR A 362 8.33 3.15 -15.55
CA THR A 362 8.80 3.39 -16.93
C THR A 362 8.65 4.86 -17.35
N ARG A 363 9.12 5.20 -18.56
CA ARG A 363 8.93 6.51 -19.22
C ARG A 363 7.69 6.52 -20.13
N PRO A 364 7.10 7.71 -20.41
CA PRO A 364 5.98 7.84 -21.35
C PRO A 364 6.35 7.36 -22.76
N THR A 365 7.54 7.74 -23.23
CA THR A 365 8.17 7.22 -24.45
C THR A 365 8.83 5.89 -24.13
N GLY A 366 8.03 4.84 -24.12
CA GLY A 366 8.46 3.54 -23.61
C GLY A 366 7.34 2.52 -23.61
N TYR A 367 6.81 2.24 -24.80
CA TYR A 367 6.09 1.01 -25.18
C TYR A 367 5.09 0.46 -24.14
N PHE A 368 4.31 1.33 -23.48
CA PHE A 368 3.15 0.89 -22.68
C PHE A 368 2.21 -0.01 -23.50
N GLU A 369 2.19 0.14 -24.83
CA GLU A 369 1.45 -0.72 -25.75
C GLU A 369 1.79 -2.22 -25.58
N ASP A 370 3.01 -2.54 -25.13
CA ASP A 370 3.39 -3.91 -24.84
C ASP A 370 2.86 -4.38 -23.48
N LEU A 371 2.52 -3.49 -22.55
CA LEU A 371 1.95 -3.90 -21.26
C LEU A 371 0.48 -4.27 -21.42
N ASP A 372 0.12 -5.44 -20.88
CA ASP A 372 -1.26 -5.92 -20.94
C ASP A 372 -2.15 -5.01 -20.06
N PRO A 373 -3.09 -4.25 -20.64
CA PRO A 373 -3.95 -3.34 -19.88
C PRO A 373 -4.97 -4.07 -19.01
N THR A 374 -5.14 -5.39 -19.20
CA THR A 374 -5.96 -6.23 -18.32
C THR A 374 -5.23 -6.59 -17.03
N LEU A 375 -3.89 -6.54 -17.03
CA LEU A 375 -3.04 -6.83 -15.88
C LEU A 375 -2.59 -5.56 -15.16
N PHE A 376 -2.19 -4.53 -15.90
CA PHE A 376 -1.59 -3.30 -15.38
C PHE A 376 -2.46 -2.05 -15.60
N GLU A 377 -2.69 -1.32 -14.52
CA GLU A 377 -3.28 0.01 -14.57
C GLU A 377 -2.20 1.07 -14.79
N ARG A 378 -2.40 1.93 -15.79
CA ARG A 378 -1.52 3.07 -16.04
C ARG A 378 -1.78 4.21 -15.06
N THR A 379 -0.72 4.67 -14.41
CA THR A 379 -0.72 5.84 -13.53
C THR A 379 0.38 6.80 -13.96
N ASP A 380 0.02 7.99 -14.44
CA ASP A 380 0.97 8.97 -14.94
C ASP A 380 1.39 9.94 -13.84
N LEU A 381 2.70 10.06 -13.59
CA LEU A 381 3.29 11.06 -12.71
C LEU A 381 3.12 12.45 -13.31
N GLY A 382 2.48 13.32 -12.55
CA GLY A 382 2.36 14.74 -12.83
C GLY A 382 3.62 15.52 -12.44
N PRO A 383 3.76 16.76 -12.92
CA PRO A 383 4.78 17.66 -12.44
C PRO A 383 4.53 18.00 -10.96
N LEU A 384 5.62 18.15 -10.19
CA LEU A 384 5.51 18.66 -8.83
C LEU A 384 4.81 20.01 -8.82
N ARG A 385 3.85 20.18 -7.91
CA ARG A 385 3.34 21.50 -7.59
C ARG A 385 4.41 22.30 -6.87
N VAL A 386 4.30 23.63 -6.93
CA VAL A 386 5.30 24.53 -6.35
C VAL A 386 5.45 24.31 -4.84
N ASP A 387 4.36 24.10 -4.12
CA ASP A 387 4.34 23.76 -2.69
C ASP A 387 5.14 22.48 -2.39
N GLN A 388 4.96 21.44 -3.23
CA GLN A 388 5.66 20.16 -3.07
C GLN A 388 7.16 20.29 -3.40
N ALA A 389 7.51 21.08 -4.42
CA ALA A 389 8.90 21.34 -4.77
C ALA A 389 9.64 22.12 -3.66
N LEU A 390 8.98 23.11 -3.06
CA LEU A 390 9.50 23.84 -1.90
C LEU A 390 9.69 22.92 -0.69
N GLN A 391 8.70 22.09 -0.39
CA GLN A 391 8.78 21.12 0.70
C GLN A 391 9.98 20.17 0.50
N TYR A 392 10.16 19.65 -0.71
CA TYR A 392 11.32 18.80 -1.02
C TYR A 392 12.66 19.54 -0.86
N GLY A 393 12.72 20.79 -1.32
CA GLY A 393 13.88 21.65 -1.14
C GLY A 393 14.21 21.86 0.33
N GLU A 394 13.23 22.22 1.15
CA GLU A 394 13.40 22.42 2.60
C GLU A 394 13.88 21.15 3.32
N LEU A 395 13.29 19.98 3.01
CA LEU A 395 13.71 18.70 3.58
C LEU A 395 15.16 18.36 3.19
N THR A 396 15.48 18.48 1.90
CA THR A 396 16.83 18.17 1.39
C THR A 396 17.87 19.12 1.96
N THR A 397 17.56 20.42 2.07
CA THR A 397 18.44 21.41 2.67
C THR A 397 18.68 21.15 4.14
N ARG A 398 17.63 20.80 4.91
CA ARG A 398 17.76 20.48 6.33
C ARG A 398 18.70 19.31 6.58
N VAL A 399 18.56 18.25 5.79
CA VAL A 399 19.42 17.07 5.96
C VAL A 399 20.86 17.37 5.52
N ARG A 400 21.05 18.11 4.42
CA ARG A 400 22.40 18.44 3.93
C ARG A 400 23.17 19.38 4.86
N LEU A 401 22.48 20.28 5.56
CA LEU A 401 23.11 21.35 6.33
C LEU A 401 23.17 21.07 7.85
N ASN A 402 22.85 19.85 8.31
CA ASN A 402 22.99 19.41 9.71
C ASN A 402 22.53 20.45 10.76
N ASN A 403 21.40 21.13 10.51
CA ASN A 403 20.84 22.19 11.36
C ASN A 403 21.61 23.53 11.39
N ASP A 404 22.37 23.89 10.35
CA ASP A 404 22.82 25.27 10.12
C ASP A 404 21.60 26.15 9.79
N ILE A 405 20.93 26.66 10.84
CA ILE A 405 19.64 27.35 10.76
C ILE A 405 19.73 28.58 9.83
N GLU A 406 20.81 29.35 9.90
CA GLU A 406 20.98 30.55 9.07
C GLU A 406 21.09 30.21 7.57
N ARG A 407 21.84 29.15 7.26
CA ARG A 407 22.07 28.71 5.89
C ARG A 407 20.83 28.00 5.31
N ILE A 408 20.11 27.24 6.14
CA ILE A 408 18.78 26.69 5.81
C ILE A 408 17.79 27.81 5.51
N GLN A 409 17.72 28.85 6.36
CA GLN A 409 16.84 30.00 6.15
C GLN A 409 17.20 30.76 4.87
N THR A 410 18.48 30.95 4.60
CA THR A 410 18.96 31.63 3.38
C THR A 410 18.56 30.88 2.11
N VAL A 411 18.78 29.56 2.06
CA VAL A 411 18.41 28.72 0.91
C VAL A 411 16.89 28.65 0.75
N THR A 412 16.15 28.47 1.84
CA THR A 412 14.67 28.44 1.83
C THR A 412 14.08 29.75 1.35
N ASN A 413 14.62 30.89 1.80
CA ASN A 413 14.20 32.21 1.35
C ASN A 413 14.48 32.43 -0.13
N ARG A 414 15.61 31.95 -0.66
CA ARG A 414 15.90 32.00 -2.10
C ARG A 414 14.95 31.14 -2.92
N LEU A 415 14.61 29.94 -2.44
CA LEU A 415 13.62 29.07 -3.10
C LEU A 415 12.23 29.73 -3.16
N ARG A 416 11.79 30.37 -2.06
CA ARG A 416 10.54 31.13 -2.00
C ARG A 416 10.56 32.41 -2.86
N GLN A 417 11.70 33.10 -2.93
CA GLN A 417 11.88 34.26 -3.81
C GLN A 417 11.83 33.86 -5.30
N ALA A 418 12.47 32.75 -5.68
CA ALA A 418 12.41 32.23 -7.04
C ALA A 418 10.97 31.86 -7.46
N GLU A 419 10.14 31.37 -6.52
CA GLU A 419 8.70 31.20 -6.74
C GLU A 419 7.99 32.53 -7.05
N ALA A 420 8.22 33.56 -6.23
CA ALA A 420 7.56 34.85 -6.40
C ALA A 420 7.88 35.48 -7.76
N THR A 421 9.13 35.35 -8.20
CA THR A 421 9.60 35.79 -9.53
C THR A 421 9.01 34.95 -10.67
N ASN A 422 8.84 33.64 -10.48
CA ASN A 422 8.29 32.77 -11.52
C ASN A 422 6.76 32.93 -11.69
N ARG A 423 6.03 33.23 -10.60
CA ARG A 423 4.60 33.62 -10.68
C ARG A 423 4.40 34.94 -11.42
N SER A 424 5.33 35.90 -11.26
CA SER A 424 5.32 37.18 -11.99
C SER A 424 5.86 37.07 -13.43
N ALA A 425 6.58 35.99 -13.77
CA ALA A 425 7.10 35.71 -15.11
C ALA A 425 6.12 35.02 -16.07
N THR A 426 4.84 34.82 -15.69
CA THR A 426 3.80 34.31 -16.61
C THR A 426 3.45 35.29 -17.76
N PHE A 427 4.21 36.39 -17.91
CA PHE A 427 4.17 37.26 -19.10
C PHE A 427 5.42 37.20 -19.99
N CYS A 428 6.47 36.41 -19.67
CA CYS A 428 7.61 36.23 -20.58
C CYS A 428 8.42 34.94 -20.27
N ARG A 429 8.40 33.97 -21.20
CA ARG A 429 9.39 32.86 -21.23
C ARG A 429 10.82 33.45 -21.29
N PRO A 430 11.81 32.83 -20.63
CA PRO A 430 12.78 32.06 -21.42
C PRO A 430 13.37 30.81 -20.74
N ARG A 431 14.04 30.02 -21.59
CA ARG A 431 14.79 28.77 -21.38
C ARG A 431 15.84 28.86 -20.28
N CYS A 432 16.01 27.78 -19.51
CA CYS A 432 17.31 27.39 -18.95
C CYS A 432 17.55 25.90 -19.23
N ARG A 433 18.67 25.64 -19.93
CA ARG A 433 19.31 24.32 -20.07
C ARG A 433 20.11 24.04 -18.79
N CYS A 434 20.12 22.79 -18.37
CA CYS A 434 21.24 22.19 -17.65
C CYS A 434 21.92 21.22 -18.61
#